data_AF-A0A5M8R3D1-F1
#
_entry.id   AF-A0A5M8R3D1-F1
#
_cell.length_a   1.000
_cell.length_b   1.000
_cell.length_c   1.000
_cell.angle_alpha   90.00
_cell.angle_beta   90.00
_cell.angle_gamma   90.00
#
_symmetry.space_group_name_H-M   'P 1'
#
loop_
_entity.id
_entity.type
_entity.pdbx_description
1 polymer ?
#
loop_
_entity_poly.entity_id
_entity_poly.type
_entity_poly.pdbx_seq_one_letter_code
_entity_poly.pdbx_strand_id
1 'polypeptide(L)'
;METNQNLLVNVARLWRMLNKSELFYKTVMSIEELGSIRKLCSQGHMTSVLFKKELCSVYDYNKCYLHDPDLSHVTVDVNVDHLLSNRKNPGLVISLIIEQYDKILESYKNVLIHLDEHSNLAKLLNEHMDVISSRKALLYNEISNLGSQELSELNVA
;
A
#
# COMPACT_ATOMS: atom_id res chain seq x y z
N MET A 1 16.72 -18.05 -16.70
CA MET A 1 17.48 -17.22 -15.73
C MET A 1 16.84 -15.84 -15.56
N GLU A 2 16.48 -15.15 -16.65
CA GLU A 2 15.87 -13.81 -16.65
C GLU A 2 14.55 -13.70 -15.86
N THR A 3 13.66 -14.70 -15.93
CA THR A 3 12.39 -14.73 -15.17
C THR A 3 12.59 -14.71 -13.66
N ASN A 4 13.63 -15.38 -13.14
CA ASN A 4 13.93 -15.39 -11.71
C ASN A 4 14.47 -14.03 -11.26
N GLN A 5 15.35 -13.40 -12.03
CA GLN A 5 15.88 -12.07 -11.69
C GLN A 5 14.78 -11.01 -11.67
N ASN A 6 13.87 -11.03 -12.66
CA ASN A 6 12.70 -10.14 -12.70
C ASN A 6 11.75 -10.34 -11.52
N LEU A 7 11.47 -11.60 -11.14
CA LEU A 7 10.70 -11.91 -9.95
C LEU A 7 11.33 -11.28 -8.70
N LEU A 8 12.65 -11.46 -8.52
CA LEU A 8 13.35 -10.97 -7.33
C LEU A 8 13.41 -9.45 -7.26
N VAL A 9 13.60 -8.77 -8.39
CA VAL A 9 13.53 -7.31 -8.49
C VAL A 9 12.14 -6.80 -8.10
N ASN A 10 11.08 -7.46 -8.59
CA ASN A 10 9.70 -7.09 -8.26
C ASN A 10 9.34 -7.38 -6.80
N VAL A 11 9.81 -8.49 -6.22
CA VAL A 11 9.67 -8.79 -4.78
C VAL A 11 10.39 -7.75 -3.93
N ALA A 12 11.61 -7.37 -4.31
CA ALA A 12 12.37 -6.33 -3.62
C ALA A 12 11.65 -4.97 -3.69
N ARG A 13 11.08 -4.62 -4.85
CA ARG A 13 10.28 -3.41 -5.05
C ARG A 13 9.05 -3.40 -4.16
N LEU A 14 8.29 -4.50 -4.14
CA LEU A 14 7.11 -4.65 -3.29
C LEU A 14 7.46 -4.53 -1.81
N TRP A 15 8.54 -5.19 -1.37
CA TRP A 15 8.99 -5.13 0.03
C TRP A 15 9.43 -3.71 0.44
N ARG A 16 10.15 -2.99 -0.43
CA ARG A 16 10.51 -1.58 -0.21
C ARG A 16 9.29 -0.68 -0.17
N MET A 17 8.29 -0.94 -1.01
CA MET A 17 7.05 -0.19 -0.99
C MET A 17 6.29 -0.38 0.32
N LEU A 18 6.12 -1.61 0.81
CA LEU A 18 5.47 -1.87 2.09
C LEU A 18 6.22 -1.22 3.27
N ASN A 19 7.56 -1.18 3.22
CA ASN A 19 8.36 -0.40 4.19
C ASN A 19 8.00 1.09 4.17
N LYS A 20 7.90 1.69 2.98
CA LYS A 20 7.56 3.11 2.86
C LYS A 20 6.08 3.40 3.16
N SER A 21 5.17 2.47 2.85
CA SER A 21 3.75 2.56 3.21
C SER A 21 3.54 2.63 4.72
N GLU A 22 4.42 1.97 5.50
CA GLU A 22 4.41 2.09 6.95
C GLU A 22 4.54 3.55 7.42
N LEU A 23 5.52 4.27 6.87
CA LEU A 23 5.74 5.69 7.15
C LEU A 23 4.59 6.55 6.62
N PHE A 24 4.11 6.27 5.42
CA PHE A 24 2.96 6.97 4.83
C PHE A 24 1.74 6.93 5.74
N TYR A 25 1.33 5.74 6.19
CA TYR A 25 0.17 5.62 7.09
C TYR A 25 0.41 6.26 8.45
N LYS A 26 1.65 6.21 8.98
CA LYS A 26 2.02 6.97 10.19
C LYS A 26 1.80 8.47 10.01
N THR A 27 2.23 9.03 8.88
CA THR A 27 2.03 10.45 8.58
C THR A 27 0.54 10.77 8.42
N VAL A 28 -0.22 9.96 7.68
CA VAL A 28 -1.67 10.12 7.54
C VAL A 28 -2.38 10.15 8.89
N MET A 29 -2.02 9.24 9.80
CA MET A 29 -2.62 9.18 11.14
C MET A 29 -2.34 10.42 12.00
N SER A 30 -1.31 11.21 11.68
CA SER A 30 -1.00 12.47 12.37
C SER A 30 -1.83 13.67 11.89
N ILE A 31 -2.60 13.53 10.80
CA ILE A 31 -3.47 14.58 10.27
C ILE A 31 -4.82 14.47 10.97
N GLU A 32 -5.15 15.45 11.80
CA GLU A 32 -6.35 15.43 12.65
C GLU A 32 -7.64 15.57 11.83
N GLU A 33 -7.57 16.33 10.75
CA GLU A 33 -8.67 16.68 9.83
C GLU A 33 -9.26 15.47 9.10
N LEU A 34 -8.61 14.30 9.19
CA LEU A 34 -9.06 13.06 8.56
C LEU A 34 -10.05 12.24 9.40
N GLY A 35 -10.29 12.61 10.67
CA GLY A 35 -11.32 11.98 11.49
C GLY A 35 -11.31 10.44 11.48
N SER A 36 -12.41 9.83 11.05
CA SER A 36 -12.60 8.38 10.96
C SER A 36 -11.67 7.68 9.96
N ILE A 37 -11.21 8.38 8.91
CA ILE A 37 -10.24 7.85 7.93
C ILE A 37 -8.92 7.48 8.60
N ARG A 38 -8.54 8.16 9.70
CA ARG A 38 -7.34 7.82 10.50
C ARG A 38 -7.42 6.39 11.05
N LYS A 39 -8.62 5.92 11.44
CA LYS A 39 -8.84 4.56 11.94
C LYS A 39 -8.64 3.52 10.84
N LEU A 40 -9.09 3.80 9.63
CA LEU A 40 -8.82 2.92 8.48
C LEU A 40 -7.32 2.90 8.15
N CYS A 41 -6.64 4.03 8.28
CA CYS A 41 -5.20 4.12 8.04
C CYS A 41 -4.36 3.45 9.12
N SER A 42 -4.83 3.36 10.37
CA SER A 42 -4.17 2.58 11.42
C SER A 42 -4.21 1.08 11.13
N GLN A 43 -5.32 0.60 10.59
CA GLN A 43 -5.41 -0.75 10.06
C GLN A 43 -4.44 -0.93 8.88
N GLY A 44 -4.43 0.02 7.94
CA GLY A 44 -3.47 0.08 6.83
C GLY A 44 -2.03 -0.09 7.29
N HIS A 45 -1.62 0.69 8.29
CA HIS A 45 -0.31 0.61 8.93
C HIS A 45 -0.01 -0.80 9.46
N MET A 46 -0.91 -1.39 10.26
CA MET A 46 -0.71 -2.73 10.83
C MET A 46 -0.52 -3.79 9.75
N THR A 47 -1.25 -3.70 8.65
CA THR A 47 -1.12 -4.65 7.53
C THR A 47 0.13 -4.46 6.74
N SER A 48 0.57 -3.22 6.48
CA SER A 48 1.88 -2.99 5.85
C SER A 48 3.01 -3.61 6.69
N VAL A 49 2.93 -3.52 8.02
CA VAL A 49 3.92 -4.14 8.93
C VAL A 49 3.87 -5.66 8.84
N LEU A 50 2.67 -6.26 8.87
CA LEU A 50 2.50 -7.71 8.79
C LEU A 50 3.01 -8.26 7.45
N PHE A 51 2.50 -7.71 6.34
CA PHE A 51 2.82 -8.17 4.99
C PHE A 51 4.29 -8.00 4.66
N LYS A 52 4.92 -6.92 5.17
CA LYS A 52 6.36 -6.74 5.08
C LYS A 52 7.12 -7.89 5.75
N LYS A 53 6.69 -8.33 6.94
CA LYS A 53 7.37 -9.43 7.67
C LYS A 53 7.24 -10.75 6.91
N GLU A 54 6.06 -11.03 6.37
CA GLU A 54 5.81 -12.24 5.58
C GLU A 54 6.66 -12.23 4.30
N LEU A 55 6.72 -11.10 3.59
CA LEU A 55 7.59 -10.93 2.43
C LEU A 55 9.08 -10.88 2.75
N CYS A 56 9.46 -10.50 3.97
CA CYS A 56 10.88 -10.49 4.39
C CYS A 56 11.47 -11.88 4.28
N SER A 57 10.72 -12.92 4.69
CA SER A 57 11.18 -14.31 4.58
C SER A 57 11.45 -14.73 3.14
N VAL A 58 10.58 -14.29 2.21
CA VAL A 58 10.71 -14.54 0.77
C VAL A 58 11.90 -13.79 0.20
N TYR A 59 12.07 -12.52 0.57
CA TYR A 59 13.20 -11.71 0.13
C TYR A 59 14.53 -12.26 0.67
N ASP A 60 14.62 -12.60 1.96
CA ASP A 60 15.83 -13.10 2.61
C ASP A 60 16.28 -14.45 2.05
N TYR A 61 15.35 -15.32 1.66
CA TYR A 61 15.66 -16.58 1.00
C TYR A 61 16.32 -16.36 -0.38
N ASN A 62 15.96 -15.28 -1.07
CA ASN A 62 16.36 -15.08 -2.46
C ASN A 62 17.41 -13.98 -2.68
N LYS A 63 17.69 -13.14 -1.69
CA LYS A 63 18.60 -11.98 -1.83
C LYS A 63 20.03 -12.38 -2.20
N CYS A 64 20.46 -13.61 -1.91
CA CYS A 64 21.78 -14.13 -2.30
C CYS A 64 21.94 -14.30 -3.82
N TYR A 65 20.84 -14.27 -4.58
CA TYR A 65 20.84 -14.35 -6.04
C TYR A 65 20.81 -12.97 -6.72
N LEU A 66 20.68 -11.88 -5.95
CA LEU A 66 20.70 -10.51 -6.47
C LEU A 66 22.09 -9.90 -6.29
N HIS A 67 22.58 -9.19 -7.30
CA HIS A 67 23.80 -8.39 -7.17
C HIS A 67 23.40 -6.96 -6.76
N ASP A 68 24.25 -6.26 -5.99
CA ASP A 68 23.98 -4.88 -5.54
C ASP A 68 23.53 -3.90 -6.65
N PRO A 69 24.04 -3.98 -7.90
CA PRO A 69 23.56 -3.16 -9.00
C PRO A 69 22.08 -3.39 -9.34
N ASP A 70 21.59 -4.63 -9.28
CA ASP A 70 20.19 -4.99 -9.57
C ASP A 70 19.20 -4.30 -8.62
N LEU A 71 19.65 -4.06 -7.39
CA LEU A 71 18.87 -3.45 -6.32
C LEU A 71 19.00 -1.92 -6.29
N SER A 72 20.07 -1.36 -6.84
CA SER A 72 20.33 0.09 -6.84
C SER A 72 19.32 0.89 -7.66
N HIS A 73 18.74 0.28 -8.70
CA HIS A 73 17.74 0.91 -9.57
C HIS A 73 16.31 0.79 -9.05
N VAL A 74 16.07 -0.01 -8.00
CA VAL A 74 14.73 -0.20 -7.43
C VAL A 74 14.42 0.94 -6.46
N THR A 75 14.05 2.08 -7.02
CA THR A 75 13.46 3.18 -6.27
C THR A 75 11.95 2.96 -6.13
N VAL A 76 11.42 3.28 -4.96
CA VAL A 76 9.97 3.33 -4.74
C VAL A 76 9.65 4.72 -4.29
N ASP A 77 8.78 5.40 -5.03
CA ASP A 77 8.26 6.69 -4.59
C ASP A 77 7.00 6.47 -3.75
N VAL A 78 7.00 7.04 -2.55
CA VAL A 78 5.83 7.10 -1.68
C VAL A 78 5.70 8.56 -1.30
N ASN A 79 4.55 9.13 -1.64
CA ASN A 79 4.25 10.56 -1.69
C ASN A 79 4.18 11.22 -0.29
N VAL A 80 5.08 10.90 0.64
CA VAL A 80 5.08 11.42 2.02
C VAL A 80 5.31 12.94 2.03
N ASP A 81 6.24 13.46 1.24
CA ASP A 81 6.50 14.90 1.14
C ASP A 81 5.30 15.65 0.56
N HIS A 82 4.66 15.05 -0.43
CA HIS A 82 3.43 15.58 -1.02
C HIS A 82 2.27 15.55 -0.01
N LEU A 83 2.20 14.52 0.84
CA LEU A 83 1.20 14.40 1.89
C LEU A 83 1.37 15.48 2.98
N LEU A 84 2.61 15.73 3.41
CA LEU A 84 2.93 16.78 4.39
C LEU A 84 2.61 18.19 3.85
N SER A 85 2.87 18.40 2.56
CA SER A 85 2.59 19.66 1.87
C SER A 85 1.08 19.93 1.75
N ASN A 86 0.27 18.88 1.60
CA ASN A 86 -1.17 18.97 1.40
C ASN A 86 -2.00 18.63 2.64
N ARG A 87 -1.40 18.54 3.85
CA ARG A 87 -2.08 18.08 5.07
C ARG A 87 -3.36 18.86 5.43
N LYS A 88 -3.46 20.12 5.00
CA LYS A 88 -4.63 20.99 5.22
C LYS A 88 -5.75 20.79 4.20
N ASN A 89 -5.58 19.90 3.23
CA ASN A 89 -6.58 19.58 2.22
C ASN A 89 -6.95 18.08 2.32
N PRO A 90 -7.96 17.73 3.13
CA PRO A 90 -8.38 16.35 3.33
C PRO A 90 -8.69 15.60 2.03
N GLY A 91 -9.30 16.26 1.04
CA GLY A 91 -9.63 15.65 -0.25
C GLY A 91 -8.39 15.24 -1.06
N LEU A 92 -7.34 16.06 -1.05
CA LEU A 92 -6.06 15.70 -1.68
C LEU A 92 -5.37 14.58 -0.91
N VAL A 93 -5.39 14.61 0.43
CA VAL A 93 -4.81 13.54 1.25
C VAL A 93 -5.52 12.21 1.00
N ILE A 94 -6.86 12.21 0.91
CA ILE A 94 -7.66 11.03 0.56
C ILE A 94 -7.27 10.49 -0.83
N SER A 95 -7.12 11.37 -1.82
CA SER A 95 -6.67 10.98 -3.16
C SER A 95 -5.30 10.28 -3.12
N LEU A 96 -4.37 10.78 -2.31
CA LEU A 96 -3.05 10.15 -2.12
C LEU A 96 -3.14 8.79 -1.43
N ILE A 97 -4.07 8.60 -0.50
CA ILE A 97 -4.31 7.29 0.14
C ILE A 97 -4.82 6.28 -0.89
N ILE A 98 -5.76 6.70 -1.75
CA ILE A 98 -6.29 5.86 -2.83
C ILE A 98 -5.18 5.47 -3.82
N GLU A 99 -4.38 6.45 -4.25
CA GLU A 99 -3.23 6.24 -5.13
C GLU A 99 -2.23 5.25 -4.51
N GLN A 100 -1.99 5.35 -3.20
CA GLN A 100 -1.13 4.43 -2.48
C GLN A 100 -1.68 3.00 -2.49
N TYR A 101 -2.99 2.81 -2.31
CA TYR A 101 -3.61 1.49 -2.44
C TYR A 101 -3.44 0.91 -3.86
N ASP A 102 -3.64 1.73 -4.89
CA ASP A 102 -3.49 1.31 -6.28
C ASP A 102 -2.06 0.92 -6.63
N LYS A 103 -1.07 1.73 -6.22
CA LYS A 103 0.35 1.41 -6.39
C LYS A 103 0.73 0.10 -5.70
N ILE A 104 0.18 -0.14 -4.50
CA ILE A 104 0.42 -1.39 -3.77
C ILE A 104 -0.12 -2.58 -4.56
N LEU A 105 -1.40 -2.55 -4.93
CA LEU A 105 -2.05 -3.63 -5.68
C LEU A 105 -1.34 -3.90 -7.01
N GLU A 106 -0.93 -2.86 -7.71
CA GLU A 106 -0.22 -3.00 -8.97
C GLU A 106 1.15 -3.66 -8.79
N SER A 107 1.90 -3.34 -7.73
CA SER A 107 3.16 -4.04 -7.47
C SER A 107 2.96 -5.52 -7.10
N TYR A 108 1.86 -5.88 -6.45
CA TYR A 108 1.54 -7.30 -6.21
C TYR A 108 1.28 -8.02 -7.53
N LYS A 109 0.49 -7.44 -8.44
CA LYS A 109 0.26 -8.00 -9.79
C LYS A 109 1.57 -8.20 -10.54
N ASN A 110 2.48 -7.22 -10.50
CA ASN A 110 3.79 -7.30 -11.13
C ASN A 110 4.70 -8.42 -10.56
N VAL A 111 4.47 -8.87 -9.33
CA VAL A 111 5.14 -10.07 -8.80
C VAL A 111 4.43 -11.34 -9.29
N LEU A 112 3.11 -11.36 -9.25
CA LEU A 112 2.28 -12.52 -9.61
C LEU A 112 2.47 -13.00 -11.05
N ILE A 113 2.71 -12.09 -12.02
CA ILE A 113 2.93 -12.47 -13.43
C ILE A 113 4.15 -13.40 -13.63
N HIS A 114 5.04 -13.48 -12.65
CA HIS A 114 6.25 -14.31 -12.69
C HIS A 114 6.13 -15.61 -11.89
N LEU A 115 4.99 -15.86 -11.25
CA LEU A 115 4.77 -17.01 -10.38
C LEU A 115 3.83 -18.02 -11.02
N ASP A 116 4.05 -19.29 -10.68
CA ASP A 116 3.03 -20.32 -10.87
C ASP A 116 1.81 -20.00 -10.00
N GLU A 117 0.62 -20.04 -10.58
CA GLU A 117 -0.65 -19.68 -9.93
C GLU A 117 -0.92 -20.50 -8.66
N HIS A 118 -0.45 -21.75 -8.63
CA HIS A 118 -0.67 -22.66 -7.51
C HIS A 118 0.45 -22.64 -6.48
N SER A 119 1.52 -21.87 -6.72
CA SER A 119 2.62 -21.71 -5.78
C SER A 119 2.15 -21.11 -4.45
N ASN A 120 2.79 -21.52 -3.36
CA ASN A 120 2.49 -20.98 -2.02
C ASN A 120 2.70 -19.46 -1.97
N LEU A 121 3.68 -18.94 -2.70
CA LEU A 121 3.90 -17.51 -2.80
C LEU A 121 2.76 -16.81 -3.53
N ALA A 122 2.29 -17.34 -4.67
CA ALA A 122 1.15 -16.75 -5.37
C ALA A 122 -0.11 -16.71 -4.49
N LYS A 123 -0.39 -17.77 -3.73
CA LYS A 123 -1.51 -17.80 -2.77
C LYS A 123 -1.39 -16.72 -1.70
N LEU A 124 -0.23 -16.64 -1.05
CA LEU A 124 0.06 -15.61 -0.04
C LEU A 124 -0.13 -14.18 -0.60
N LEU A 125 0.39 -13.92 -1.80
CA LEU A 125 0.26 -12.60 -2.44
C LEU A 125 -1.19 -12.27 -2.80
N ASN A 126 -1.98 -13.24 -3.25
CA ASN A 126 -3.41 -13.05 -3.51
C ASN A 126 -4.18 -12.76 -2.21
N GLU A 127 -3.92 -13.49 -1.12
CA GLU A 127 -4.52 -13.22 0.19
C GLU A 127 -4.21 -11.79 0.67
N HIS A 128 -2.98 -11.31 0.45
CA HIS A 128 -2.62 -9.93 0.74
C HIS A 128 -3.43 -8.94 -0.11
N MET A 129 -3.54 -9.19 -1.41
CA MET A 129 -4.31 -8.35 -2.33
C MET A 129 -5.79 -8.27 -1.97
N ASP A 130 -6.39 -9.36 -1.52
CA ASP A 130 -7.80 -9.40 -1.08
C ASP A 130 -8.01 -8.49 0.13
N VAL A 131 -7.13 -8.56 1.12
CA VAL A 131 -7.19 -7.69 2.31
C VAL A 131 -7.01 -6.22 1.92
N ILE A 132 -6.06 -5.92 1.03
CA ILE A 132 -5.80 -4.55 0.56
C ILE A 132 -7.00 -3.99 -0.21
N SER A 133 -7.58 -4.80 -1.10
CA SER A 133 -8.76 -4.44 -1.90
C SER A 133 -9.99 -4.21 -1.03
N SER A 134 -10.23 -5.10 -0.05
CA SER A 134 -11.30 -4.95 0.94
C SER A 134 -11.19 -3.62 1.69
N ARG A 135 -9.98 -3.24 2.09
CA ARG A 135 -9.73 -1.97 2.80
C ARG A 135 -9.91 -0.75 1.92
N LYS A 136 -9.47 -0.83 0.67
CA LYS A 136 -9.75 0.22 -0.32
C LYS A 136 -11.25 0.42 -0.49
N ALA A 137 -12.03 -0.67 -0.54
CA ALA A 137 -13.49 -0.59 -0.59
C ALA A 137 -14.09 0.05 0.68
N LEU A 138 -13.60 -0.32 1.87
CA LEU A 138 -14.01 0.33 3.13
C LEU A 138 -13.71 1.83 3.14
N LEU A 139 -12.57 2.24 2.58
CA LEU A 139 -12.22 3.65 2.43
C LEU A 139 -13.23 4.38 1.54
N TYR A 140 -13.59 3.81 0.39
CA TYR A 140 -14.61 4.41 -0.48
C TYR A 140 -15.95 4.55 0.22
N ASN A 141 -16.39 3.53 0.97
CA ASN A 141 -17.63 3.59 1.73
C ASN A 141 -17.60 4.71 2.77
N GLU A 142 -16.48 4.87 3.47
CA GLU A 142 -16.31 5.94 4.46
C GLU A 142 -16.37 7.34 3.82
N ILE A 143 -15.71 7.52 2.67
CA ILE A 143 -15.76 8.78 1.90
C ILE A 143 -17.20 9.10 1.47
N SER A 144 -17.94 8.11 0.98
CA SER A 144 -19.35 8.28 0.59
C SER A 144 -20.25 8.64 1.77
N ASN A 145 -19.99 8.06 2.95
CA ASN A 145 -20.73 8.38 4.17
C ASN A 145 -20.47 9.81 4.65
N LEU A 146 -19.22 10.27 4.62
CA LEU A 146 -18.86 11.65 4.98
C LEU A 146 -19.54 12.68 4.07
N GLY A 147 -19.55 12.44 2.76
CA GLY A 147 -20.24 13.32 1.82
C GLY A 147 -21.77 13.32 2.01
N SER A 148 -22.36 12.21 2.46
CA SER A 148 -23.80 12.12 2.75
C SER A 148 -24.17 12.85 4.04
N GLN A 149 -23.30 12.87 5.05
CA GLN A 149 -23.51 13.58 6.31
C GLN A 149 -23.47 15.10 6.12
N GLU A 150 -22.48 15.63 5.40
CA GLU A 150 -22.40 17.08 5.08
C GLU A 150 -23.65 17.58 4.32
N LEU A 151 -24.19 16.77 3.40
CA LEU A 151 -25.43 17.09 2.69
C LEU A 151 -26.67 17.02 3.58
N SER A 152 -26.68 16.16 4.59
CA SER A 152 -27.81 16.04 5.53
C SER A 152 -27.87 17.21 6.52
N GLU A 153 -26.72 17.75 6.94
CA GLU A 153 -26.64 18.92 7.82
C GLU A 153 -27.07 20.21 7.12
N LEU A 154 -26.86 20.31 5.80
CA LEU A 154 -27.31 21.45 4.98
C LEU A 154 -28.82 21.46 4.69
N ASN A 155 -29.50 20.31 4.78
CA ASN A 155 -30.95 20.20 4.54
C ASN A 155 -31.81 20.45 5.79
N VAL A 156 -31.18 20.68 6.95
CA VAL A 156 -31.86 20.95 8.24
C VAL A 156 -31.67 22.41 8.69
N ALA A 157 -30.88 23.20 7.96
CA ALA A 157 -30.68 24.64 8.15
C ALA A 157 -31.59 25.47 7.22
#